data_AF-K1UND6-F1
#
_entry.id   AF-K1UND6-F1
#
_cell.length_a   1.000
_cell.length_b   1.000
_cell.length_c   1.000
_cell.angle_alpha   90.00
_cell.angle_beta   90.00
_cell.angle_gamma   90.00
#
_symmetry.space_group_name_H-M   'P 1'
#
loop_
_entity.id
_entity.type
_entity.pdbx_description
1 polymer ?
#
loop_
_entity_poly.entity_id
_entity_poly.type
_entity_poly.pdbx_seq_one_letter_code
_entity_poly.pdbx_strand_id
1 'polypeptide(L)'
;EGDPPTLKDLYDDLMRQKEPVAHEIALALELFTTGSLNVFAHQTNIDTRNRIICYDIQDLGENLKPIGLLVMLDSILNRVIRNRQQGQVYPRLY
;
A
#
# COMPACT_ATOMS: atom_id res chain seq x y z
N GLU A 1 15.72 -11.52 -8.58
CA GLU A 1 14.69 -11.04 -7.63
C GLU A 1 13.67 -10.26 -8.44
N GLY A 2 12.37 -10.45 -8.17
CA GLY A 2 11.29 -9.73 -8.84
C GLY A 2 10.70 -8.67 -7.91
N ASP A 3 9.95 -7.73 -8.48
CA ASP A 3 9.23 -6.74 -7.69
C ASP A 3 8.13 -7.42 -6.84
N PRO A 4 7.82 -6.90 -5.63
CA PRO A 4 6.71 -7.41 -4.82
C PRO A 4 5.39 -7.36 -5.60
N PRO A 5 4.49 -8.34 -5.47
CA PRO A 5 3.21 -8.29 -6.19
C PRO A 5 2.33 -7.11 -5.74
N THR A 6 1.56 -6.55 -6.67
CA THR A 6 0.59 -5.49 -6.40
C THR A 6 -0.84 -6.02 -6.31
N LEU A 7 -1.80 -5.16 -5.91
CA LEU A 7 -3.23 -5.53 -5.94
C LEU A 7 -3.72 -5.82 -7.36
N LYS A 8 -3.10 -5.22 -8.37
CA LYS A 8 -3.41 -5.52 -9.77
C LYS A 8 -2.98 -6.95 -10.14
N ASP A 9 -1.83 -7.40 -9.66
CA ASP A 9 -1.38 -8.79 -9.89
C ASP A 9 -2.36 -9.79 -9.26
N LEU A 10 -2.86 -9.49 -8.06
CA LEU A 10 -3.89 -10.29 -7.40
C LEU A 10 -5.19 -10.34 -8.22
N TYR A 11 -5.65 -9.20 -8.76
CA TYR A 11 -6.83 -9.16 -9.63
C TYR A 11 -6.62 -10.00 -10.89
N ASP A 12 -5.46 -9.86 -11.54
CA ASP A 12 -5.12 -10.59 -12.76
C ASP A 12 -5.08 -12.12 -12.49
N ASP A 13 -4.60 -12.53 -11.31
CA ASP A 13 -4.60 -13.94 -10.90
C ASP A 13 -6.00 -14.48 -10.57
N LEU A 14 -6.87 -13.68 -9.93
CA LEU A 14 -8.25 -14.06 -9.66
C LEU A 14 -9.06 -14.24 -10.94
N MET A 15 -8.83 -13.39 -11.94
CA MET A 15 -9.48 -13.51 -13.27
C MET A 15 -9.00 -14.73 -14.07
N ARG A 16 -7.85 -15.32 -13.73
CA ARG A 16 -7.34 -16.56 -14.36
C ARG A 16 -7.91 -17.83 -13.73
N GLN A 17 -8.47 -17.74 -12.52
CA GLN A 17 -9.09 -18.88 -11.85
C GLN A 17 -10.35 -19.32 -12.62
N LYS A 18 -10.76 -20.58 -12.47
CA LYS A 18 -11.97 -21.09 -13.15
C LYS A 18 -13.22 -20.93 -12.28
N GLU A 19 -13.02 -20.72 -10.99
CA GLU A 19 -14.02 -20.66 -9.96
C GLU A 19 -14.84 -19.37 -10.12
N PRO A 20 -16.18 -19.44 -10.11
CA PRO A 20 -17.02 -18.25 -10.20
C PRO A 20 -16.82 -17.31 -9.00
N VAL A 21 -16.54 -17.86 -7.82
CA VAL A 21 -16.24 -17.07 -6.61
C VAL A 21 -14.99 -16.21 -6.79
N ALA A 22 -13.97 -16.70 -7.49
CA ALA A 22 -12.77 -15.91 -7.76
C ALA A 22 -13.08 -14.68 -8.63
N HIS A 23 -13.98 -14.84 -9.60
CA HIS A 23 -14.45 -13.74 -10.45
C HIS A 23 -15.31 -12.74 -9.67
N GLU A 24 -16.14 -13.18 -8.73
CA GLU A 24 -16.89 -12.27 -7.85
C GLU A 24 -15.95 -11.41 -6.99
N ILE A 25 -14.88 -12.02 -6.45
CA ILE A 25 -13.85 -11.29 -5.71
C ILE A 25 -13.09 -10.33 -6.63
N ALA A 26 -12.72 -10.76 -7.84
CA ALA A 26 -12.06 -9.91 -8.82
C ALA A 26 -12.92 -8.69 -9.17
N LEU A 27 -14.23 -8.89 -9.39
CA LEU A 27 -15.17 -7.81 -9.68
C LEU A 27 -15.27 -6.80 -8.52
N ALA A 28 -15.30 -7.28 -7.28
CA ALA A 28 -15.30 -6.40 -6.11
C ALA A 28 -13.99 -5.58 -5.99
N LEU A 29 -12.87 -6.15 -6.43
CA LEU A 29 -11.55 -5.51 -6.42
C LEU A 29 -11.33 -4.57 -7.61
N GLU A 30 -12.06 -4.73 -8.71
CA GLU A 30 -11.87 -4.00 -9.97
C GLU A 30 -11.75 -2.48 -9.78
N LEU A 31 -12.65 -1.89 -8.98
CA LEU A 31 -12.65 -0.46 -8.68
C LEU A 31 -11.32 0.03 -8.09
N PHE A 32 -10.66 -0.81 -7.28
CA PHE A 32 -9.43 -0.51 -6.55
C PHE A 32 -8.17 -0.98 -7.28
N THR A 33 -8.28 -1.72 -8.40
CA THR A 33 -7.14 -2.28 -9.13
C THR A 33 -6.97 -1.66 -10.51
N THR A 34 -8.03 -1.65 -11.31
CA THR A 34 -8.04 -1.12 -12.69
C THR A 34 -8.98 0.07 -12.84
N GLY A 35 -9.91 0.25 -11.89
CA GLY A 35 -10.87 1.35 -11.85
C GLY A 35 -10.31 2.66 -11.31
N SER A 36 -11.22 3.59 -11.01
CA SER A 36 -10.91 4.97 -10.63
C SER A 36 -10.25 5.12 -9.26
N LEU A 37 -10.23 4.08 -8.43
CA LEU A 37 -9.66 4.10 -7.07
C LEU A 37 -8.35 3.31 -6.97
N ASN A 38 -7.61 3.18 -8.08
CA ASN A 38 -6.43 2.32 -8.19
C ASN A 38 -5.11 2.87 -7.63
N VAL A 39 -5.15 3.91 -6.79
CA VAL A 39 -3.94 4.57 -6.26
C VAL A 39 -3.01 3.59 -5.52
N PHE A 40 -3.57 2.54 -4.90
CA PHE A 40 -2.81 1.50 -4.17
C PHE A 40 -2.49 0.25 -5.01
N ALA A 41 -2.86 0.22 -6.30
CA ALA A 41 -2.68 -0.96 -7.15
C ALA A 41 -1.32 -1.00 -7.87
N HIS A 42 -0.48 0.00 -7.66
CA HIS A 42 0.82 0.17 -8.30
C HIS A 42 1.96 -0.06 -7.32
N GLN A 43 3.17 -0.21 -7.85
CA GLN A 43 4.36 -0.26 -7.01
C GLN A 43 4.50 1.03 -6.21
N THR A 44 4.91 0.86 -4.95
CA THR A 44 5.17 1.99 -4.06
C THR A 44 6.38 2.77 -4.55
N ASN A 45 6.23 4.08 -4.76
CA ASN A 45 7.31 5.00 -5.12
C ASN A 45 8.06 5.57 -3.90
N ILE A 46 7.73 5.11 -2.68
CA ILE A 46 8.28 5.63 -1.43
C ILE A 46 9.63 4.99 -1.12
N ASP A 47 10.67 5.82 -1.04
CA ASP A 47 11.97 5.41 -0.49
C ASP A 47 11.92 5.41 1.05
N THR A 48 11.67 4.23 1.62
CA THR A 48 11.58 4.03 3.06
C THR A 48 12.93 4.09 3.79
N ARG A 49 14.06 4.22 3.07
CA ARG A 49 15.42 4.31 3.65
C ARG A 49 15.89 5.73 3.88
N ASN A 50 15.23 6.73 3.31
CA ASN A 50 15.60 8.14 3.49
C ASN A 50 15.38 8.62 4.93
N ARG A 51 16.19 9.60 5.36
CA ARG A 51 16.06 10.23 6.70
C ARG A 51 14.70 10.92 6.87
N ILE A 52 14.18 11.50 5.79
CA ILE A 52 12.87 12.16 5.71
C ILE A 52 12.04 11.40 4.68
N ILE A 53 10.83 10.99 5.04
CA ILE A 53 9.84 10.39 4.14
C ILE A 53 8.75 11.42 3.89
N CYS A 54 8.43 11.69 2.63
CA CYS A 54 7.30 12.54 2.23
C CYS A 54 6.21 11.64 1.64
N TYR A 55 4.98 11.77 2.15
CA TYR A 55 3.81 11.12 1.57
C TYR A 55 2.98 12.19 0.88
N ASP A 56 2.86 12.11 -0.44
CA ASP A 56 1.96 12.96 -1.20
C ASP A 56 0.57 12.32 -1.24
N ILE A 57 -0.44 13.03 -0.72
CA ILE A 57 -1.85 12.62 -0.72
C ILE A 57 -2.71 13.53 -1.58
N GLN A 58 -2.12 14.44 -2.37
CA GLN A 58 -2.86 15.39 -3.18
C GLN A 58 -3.80 14.69 -4.17
N ASP A 59 -3.32 13.61 -4.78
CA ASP A 59 -4.10 12.81 -5.75
C ASP A 59 -4.97 11.73 -5.08
N LEU A 60 -5.00 11.68 -3.75
CA LEU A 60 -5.83 10.74 -3.01
C LEU A 60 -7.27 11.27 -2.92
N GLY A 61 -8.16 10.74 -3.78
CA GLY A 61 -9.58 11.10 -3.76
C GLY A 61 -10.23 10.90 -2.38
N GLU A 62 -11.25 11.69 -2.05
CA GLU A 62 -11.87 11.75 -0.71
C GLU A 62 -12.22 10.37 -0.13
N ASN A 63 -12.75 9.46 -0.95
CA ASN A 63 -13.13 8.10 -0.53
C ASN A 63 -11.93 7.23 -0.11
N LEU A 64 -10.74 7.52 -0.65
CA LEU A 64 -9.52 6.78 -0.36
C LEU A 64 -8.69 7.40 0.76
N LYS A 65 -8.96 8.65 1.15
CA LYS A 65 -8.20 9.33 2.22
C LYS A 65 -8.14 8.53 3.53
N PRO A 66 -9.26 7.98 4.05
CA PRO A 66 -9.21 7.21 5.30
C PRO A 66 -8.29 5.98 5.20
N ILE A 67 -8.38 5.25 4.09
CA ILE A 67 -7.57 4.05 3.85
C ILE A 67 -6.11 4.42 3.64
N GLY A 68 -5.83 5.44 2.84
CA GLY A 68 -4.46 5.89 2.59
C GLY A 68 -3.75 6.38 3.84
N LEU A 69 -4.44 7.13 4.70
CA LEU A 69 -3.91 7.54 6.00
C LEU A 69 -3.61 6.33 6.89
N LEU A 70 -4.45 5.30 6.88
CA LEU A 70 -4.20 4.06 7.63
C LEU A 70 -2.95 3.33 7.13
N VAL A 71 -2.79 3.18 5.81
CA VAL A 71 -1.60 2.57 5.20
C VAL A 71 -0.33 3.36 5.52
N MET A 72 -0.40 4.69 5.47
CA MET A 72 0.72 5.57 5.82
C MET A 72 1.10 5.43 7.30
N LEU A 73 0.12 5.38 8.19
CA LEU A 73 0.35 5.17 9.62
C LEU A 73 1.03 3.81 9.88
N ASP A 74 0.57 2.75 9.23
CA ASP A 74 1.19 1.43 9.34
C ASP A 74 2.64 1.44 8.84
N SER A 75 2.92 2.08 7.71
CA SER A 75 4.29 2.26 7.21
C SER A 75 5.19 3.00 8.20
N ILE A 76 4.69 4.07 8.83
CA ILE A 76 5.41 4.82 9.87
C ILE A 76 5.67 3.93 11.09
N LEU A 77 4.66 3.19 11.56
CA LEU A 77 4.80 2.28 12.69
C LEU A 77 5.83 1.19 12.41
N ASN A 78 5.78 0.58 11.22
CA ASN A 78 6.74 -0.42 10.77
C ASN A 78 8.17 0.14 10.76
N ARG A 79 8.37 1.41 10.37
CA ARG A 79 9.68 2.06 10.48
C ARG A 79 10.13 2.26 11.93
N VAL A 80 9.23 2.69 12.82
CA VAL A 80 9.56 2.84 14.25
C VAL A 80 9.96 1.50 14.87
N ILE A 81 9.25 0.41 14.54
CA ILE A 81 9.56 -0.94 15.01
C ILE A 81 10.95 -1.39 14.50
N ARG A 82 11.23 -1.24 13.21
CA ARG A 82 12.55 -1.57 12.63
C ARG A 82 13.68 -0.80 13.31
N ASN A 83 13.49 0.50 13.56
CA ASN A 83 14.50 1.32 14.22
C ASN A 83 14.75 0.88 15.66
N ARG A 84 13.70 0.54 16.41
CA ARG A 84 13.83 -0.04 17.76
C ARG A 84 14.60 -1.37 17.74
N GLN A 85 14.29 -2.26 16.79
CA GLN A 85 14.98 -3.55 16.65
C GLN A 85 16.47 -3.37 16.34
N GLN A 86 16.84 -2.33 15.60
CA GLN A 86 18.24 -2.01 15.29
C GLN A 86 18.95 -1.21 16.40
N GLY A 87 18.33 -1.02 17.56
CA GLY A 87 18.90 -0.25 18.67
C GLY A 87 18.99 1.26 18.41
N GLN A 88 18.42 1.76 17.32
CA GLN A 88 18.32 3.19 17.04
C GLN A 88 17.15 3.78 17.81
N VAL A 89 17.40 4.13 19.07
CA VAL A 89 16.48 4.95 19.87
C VAL A 89 16.63 6.39 19.39
N TYR A 90 15.58 6.96 18.79
CA TYR A 90 15.57 8.37 18.40
C TYR A 90 15.87 9.26 19.63
N PRO A 91 16.57 10.40 19.45
CA PRO A 91 16.75 11.38 20.52
C PRO A 91 15.38 11.85 21.01
N ARG A 92 15.20 11.91 22.33
CA ARG A 92 14.01 12.49 22.96
C ARG A 92 13.69 13.82 22.29
N LEU A 93 12.53 13.90 21.63
CA LEU A 93 11.94 15.18 21.26
C LEU A 93 11.36 15.78 22.54
N TYR A 94 12.18 16.58 23.22
CA TYR A 94 11.77 17.73 24.00
C TYR A 94 12.41 18.95 23.36
#